data_AF-A0A497MWR5-F1
#
_entry.id   AF-A0A497MWR5-F1
#
_cell.length_a   1.000
_cell.length_b   1.000
_cell.length_c   1.000
_cell.angle_alpha   90.00
_cell.angle_beta   90.00
_cell.angle_gamma   90.00
#
_symmetry.space_group_name_H-M   'P 1'
#
loop_
_entity.id
_entity.type
_entity.pdbx_description
1 polymer ?
#
loop_
_entity_poly.entity_id
_entity_poly.type
_entity_poly.pdbx_seq_one_letter_code
_entity_poly.pdbx_strand_id
1 'polypeptide(L)'
;MRKIGVFYDEILGLEGYPILKDRVKAGIEGLREEGLLEKILIFKPIQPSEELLKTIHSEGLINAVRKTKYYKAALLSAGGTILAGEKVFLGEIDNAFVFTGTAGHHAGIDDFWGFCYFNDVALSISNLRLKFNPNLKFSILDTDSHHGDGTRDIFKTDSYVQHVCFCNLDETSTDELKVDISVPSSISDEDYVKLVEENYFPRLRNFKPDIVFWHFGYDTYKEDYGSRGLTEKCFLDLTRKVKNVVDEVCNGKLIVVLCGGSNRRFAKNIIPKLIRILAEIEG
;
A
#
# COMPACT_ATOMS: atom_id res chain seq x y z
N MET A 1 -11.38 10.69 16.63
CA MET A 1 -11.74 9.38 16.06
C MET A 1 -12.11 9.56 14.61
N ARG A 2 -11.26 9.02 13.72
CA ARG A 2 -11.40 9.04 12.27
C ARG A 2 -12.25 7.87 11.79
N LYS A 3 -13.00 8.04 10.72
CA LYS A 3 -13.69 6.97 9.99
C LYS A 3 -12.68 6.23 9.14
N ILE A 4 -12.10 5.15 9.66
CA ILE A 4 -11.24 4.26 8.88
C ILE A 4 -12.06 3.21 8.13
N GLY A 5 -11.77 3.03 6.85
CA GLY A 5 -12.25 1.90 6.05
C GLY A 5 -11.21 0.77 6.02
N VAL A 6 -11.64 -0.45 6.31
CA VAL A 6 -10.82 -1.66 6.15
C VAL A 6 -11.40 -2.51 5.04
N PHE A 7 -10.60 -2.74 4.00
CA PHE A 7 -11.02 -3.45 2.79
C PHE A 7 -10.53 -4.88 2.83
N TYR A 8 -11.46 -5.83 2.81
CA TYR A 8 -11.16 -7.24 3.01
C TYR A 8 -12.23 -8.16 2.37
N ASP A 9 -11.77 -9.26 1.78
CA ASP A 9 -12.58 -10.42 1.44
C ASP A 9 -11.88 -11.70 1.88
N GLU A 10 -12.63 -12.70 2.33
CA GLU A 10 -12.09 -14.00 2.76
C GLU A 10 -11.33 -14.74 1.66
N ILE A 11 -11.71 -14.51 0.39
CA ILE A 11 -11.03 -15.06 -0.78
C ILE A 11 -9.55 -14.67 -0.79
N LEU A 12 -9.19 -13.48 -0.29
CA LEU A 12 -7.79 -13.05 -0.20
C LEU A 12 -6.96 -13.96 0.71
N GLY A 13 -7.54 -14.46 1.79
CA GLY A 13 -6.89 -15.40 2.71
C GLY A 13 -6.95 -16.86 2.26
N LEU A 14 -7.89 -17.22 1.38
CA LEU A 14 -8.09 -18.59 0.89
C LEU A 14 -7.32 -18.85 -0.42
N GLU A 15 -7.51 -17.97 -1.40
CA GLU A 15 -7.06 -18.08 -2.79
C GLU A 15 -5.88 -17.15 -3.12
N GLY A 16 -5.41 -16.33 -2.17
CA GLY A 16 -4.24 -15.47 -2.34
C GLY A 16 -2.93 -16.24 -2.55
N TYR A 17 -1.86 -15.49 -2.83
CA TYR A 17 -0.53 -16.08 -2.98
C TYR A 17 -0.07 -16.69 -1.64
N PRO A 18 0.55 -17.89 -1.61
CA PRO A 18 0.82 -18.61 -0.36
C PRO A 18 1.61 -17.83 0.69
N ILE A 19 2.58 -17.02 0.27
CA ILE A 19 3.40 -16.20 1.17
C ILE A 19 2.54 -15.10 1.83
N LEU A 20 1.52 -14.60 1.15
CA LEU A 20 0.74 -13.43 1.59
C LEU A 20 -0.59 -13.81 2.25
N LYS A 21 -1.27 -14.84 1.75
CA LYS A 21 -2.67 -15.11 2.11
C LYS A 21 -2.88 -15.37 3.60
N ASP A 22 -1.95 -16.06 4.25
CA ASP A 22 -2.10 -16.43 5.66
C ASP A 22 -2.09 -15.20 6.59
N ARG A 23 -1.39 -14.13 6.20
CA ARG A 23 -1.32 -12.90 6.97
C ARG A 23 -2.63 -12.13 6.97
N VAL A 24 -3.43 -12.30 5.91
CA VAL A 24 -4.74 -11.66 5.78
C VAL A 24 -5.67 -12.23 6.85
N LYS A 25 -5.77 -13.57 6.92
CA LYS A 25 -6.58 -14.24 7.95
C LYS A 25 -6.10 -13.86 9.36
N ALA A 26 -4.78 -13.86 9.58
CA ALA A 26 -4.18 -13.52 10.87
C ALA A 26 -4.48 -12.07 11.28
N GLY A 27 -4.40 -11.11 10.36
CA GLY A 27 -4.72 -9.70 10.62
C GLY A 27 -6.19 -9.48 10.99
N ILE A 28 -7.12 -10.12 10.27
CA ILE A 28 -8.56 -10.05 10.59
C ILE A 28 -8.87 -10.72 11.93
N GLU A 29 -8.22 -11.83 12.25
CA GLU A 29 -8.32 -12.47 13.57
C GLU A 29 -7.85 -11.53 14.68
N GLY A 30 -6.71 -10.85 14.48
CA GLY A 30 -6.21 -9.84 15.41
C GLY A 30 -7.18 -8.68 15.61
N LEU A 31 -7.82 -8.18 14.54
CA LEU A 31 -8.85 -7.14 14.64
C LEU A 31 -10.06 -7.60 15.48
N ARG A 32 -10.44 -8.87 15.36
CA ARG A 32 -11.52 -9.46 16.16
C ARG A 32 -11.14 -9.54 17.64
N GLU A 33 -9.96 -10.05 17.95
CA GLU A 33 -9.46 -10.20 19.33
C GLU A 33 -9.30 -8.85 20.05
N GLU A 34 -8.91 -7.81 19.31
CA GLU A 34 -8.80 -6.44 19.81
C GLU A 34 -10.14 -5.69 19.91
N GLY A 35 -11.25 -6.33 19.51
CA GLY A 35 -12.59 -5.73 19.50
C GLY A 35 -12.72 -4.53 18.55
N LEU A 36 -11.89 -4.47 17.50
CA LEU A 36 -11.87 -3.34 16.56
C LEU A 36 -12.90 -3.46 15.45
N LEU A 37 -13.41 -4.66 15.15
CA LEU A 37 -14.39 -4.87 14.07
C LEU A 37 -15.68 -4.05 14.24
N GLU A 38 -16.07 -3.74 15.48
CA GLU A 38 -17.24 -2.91 15.80
C GLU A 38 -16.93 -1.39 15.78
N LYS A 39 -15.66 -1.01 15.66
CA LYS A 39 -15.18 0.38 15.74
C LYS A 39 -14.68 0.92 14.39
N ILE A 40 -14.67 0.08 13.36
CA ILE A 40 -14.15 0.39 12.02
C ILE A 40 -15.19 0.03 10.97
N LEU A 41 -15.06 0.58 9.76
CA LEU A 41 -15.94 0.25 8.65
C LEU A 41 -15.30 -0.85 7.79
N ILE A 42 -15.94 -2.01 7.68
CA ILE A 42 -15.47 -3.10 6.83
C ILE A 42 -16.14 -3.00 5.46
N PHE A 43 -15.33 -2.98 4.40
CA PHE A 43 -15.80 -2.97 3.01
C PHE A 43 -15.32 -4.20 2.27
N LYS A 44 -16.21 -4.79 1.46
CA LYS A 44 -15.81 -5.82 0.50
C LYS A 44 -15.20 -5.16 -0.73
N PRO A 45 -14.02 -5.64 -1.21
CA PRO A 45 -13.46 -5.26 -2.50
C PRO A 45 -14.44 -5.46 -3.66
N ILE A 46 -14.36 -4.56 -4.64
CA ILE A 46 -15.01 -4.76 -5.94
C ILE A 46 -14.13 -5.62 -6.86
N GLN A 47 -14.65 -6.02 -8.01
CA GLN A 47 -13.83 -6.52 -9.10
C GLN A 47 -13.68 -5.40 -10.14
N PRO A 48 -12.45 -4.99 -10.50
CA PRO A 48 -12.26 -3.98 -11.54
C PRO A 48 -12.74 -4.49 -12.89
N SER A 49 -13.26 -3.59 -13.72
CA SER A 49 -13.59 -3.91 -15.11
C SER A 49 -12.31 -4.16 -15.91
N GLU A 50 -12.42 -4.96 -16.96
CA GLU A 50 -11.29 -5.18 -17.87
C GLU A 50 -10.84 -3.88 -18.55
N GLU A 51 -11.77 -2.98 -18.87
CA GLU A 51 -11.44 -1.65 -19.39
C GLU A 51 -10.58 -0.83 -18.42
N LEU A 52 -10.86 -0.90 -17.10
CA LEU A 52 -10.00 -0.24 -16.12
C LEU A 52 -8.62 -0.92 -16.05
N LEU A 53 -8.54 -2.25 -16.11
CA LEU A 53 -7.26 -2.96 -16.14
C LEU A 53 -6.39 -2.49 -17.32
N LYS A 54 -7.01 -2.33 -18.51
CA LYS A 54 -6.35 -1.88 -19.74
C LYS A 54 -5.81 -0.45 -19.69
N THR A 55 -6.20 0.35 -18.70
CA THR A 55 -5.66 1.71 -18.53
C THR A 55 -4.24 1.73 -18.00
N ILE A 56 -3.78 0.63 -17.40
CA ILE A 56 -2.44 0.49 -16.82
C ILE A 56 -1.70 -0.68 -17.45
N HIS A 57 -2.35 -1.83 -17.56
CA HIS A 57 -1.71 -3.07 -17.99
C HIS A 57 -2.06 -3.41 -19.43
N SER A 58 -1.12 -4.01 -20.15
CA SER A 58 -1.38 -4.50 -21.49
C SER A 58 -2.33 -5.69 -21.50
N GLU A 59 -2.95 -5.93 -22.65
CA GLU A 59 -3.76 -7.13 -22.85
C GLU A 59 -2.95 -8.41 -22.64
N GLY A 60 -1.65 -8.38 -22.95
CA GLY A 60 -0.74 -9.51 -22.73
C GLY A 60 -0.64 -9.87 -21.25
N LEU A 61 -0.36 -8.88 -20.41
CA LEU A 61 -0.29 -9.05 -18.95
C LEU A 61 -1.64 -9.54 -18.40
N ILE A 62 -2.74 -8.87 -18.74
CA ILE A 62 -4.09 -9.23 -18.24
C ILE A 62 -4.42 -10.69 -18.59
N ASN A 63 -4.16 -11.10 -19.83
CA ASN A 63 -4.39 -12.47 -20.27
C ASN A 63 -3.48 -13.49 -19.56
N ALA A 64 -2.23 -13.11 -19.26
CA ALA A 64 -1.31 -13.97 -18.54
C ALA A 64 -1.75 -14.15 -17.08
N VAL A 65 -2.10 -13.07 -16.39
CA VAL A 65 -2.63 -13.11 -15.02
C VAL A 65 -3.93 -13.91 -14.93
N ARG A 66 -4.83 -13.76 -15.92
CA ARG A 66 -6.10 -14.52 -16.02
C ARG A 66 -5.90 -16.03 -16.05
N LYS A 67 -4.79 -16.50 -16.62
CA LYS A 67 -4.45 -17.94 -16.68
C LYS A 67 -3.89 -18.49 -15.37
N THR A 68 -3.57 -17.62 -14.42
CA THR A 68 -3.06 -18.03 -13.11
C THR A 68 -4.21 -18.41 -12.18
N LYS A 69 -3.94 -19.31 -11.22
CA LYS A 69 -4.90 -19.63 -10.15
C LYS A 69 -5.17 -18.47 -9.17
N TYR A 70 -4.43 -17.37 -9.29
CA TYR A 70 -4.50 -16.22 -8.39
C TYR A 70 -5.33 -15.06 -8.96
N TYR A 71 -5.86 -15.21 -10.18
CA TYR A 71 -6.58 -14.14 -10.89
C TYR A 71 -7.67 -13.48 -10.04
N LYS A 72 -8.49 -14.29 -9.36
CA LYS A 72 -9.58 -13.80 -8.52
C LYS A 72 -9.07 -12.99 -7.31
N ALA A 73 -8.04 -13.48 -6.63
CA ALA A 73 -7.41 -12.76 -5.53
C ALA A 73 -6.71 -11.48 -6.00
N ALA A 74 -6.11 -11.49 -7.19
CA ALA A 74 -5.49 -10.32 -7.81
C ALA A 74 -6.52 -9.23 -8.13
N LEU A 75 -7.66 -9.60 -8.73
CA LEU A 75 -8.77 -8.68 -9.00
C LEU A 75 -9.31 -8.05 -7.71
N LEU A 76 -9.51 -8.85 -6.65
CA LEU A 76 -10.00 -8.34 -5.37
C LEU A 76 -8.95 -7.50 -4.62
N SER A 77 -7.66 -7.81 -4.74
CA SER A 77 -6.60 -6.97 -4.15
C SER A 77 -6.60 -5.58 -4.81
N ALA A 78 -6.61 -5.53 -6.15
CA ALA A 78 -6.72 -4.28 -6.89
C ALA A 78 -8.04 -3.54 -6.61
N GLY A 79 -9.16 -4.25 -6.62
CA GLY A 79 -10.48 -3.68 -6.37
C GLY A 79 -10.67 -3.12 -4.97
N GLY A 80 -9.98 -3.68 -3.97
CA GLY A 80 -9.94 -3.13 -2.61
C GLY A 80 -9.28 -1.75 -2.60
N THR A 81 -8.12 -1.63 -3.25
CA THR A 81 -7.37 -0.37 -3.35
C THR A 81 -8.09 0.68 -4.20
N ILE A 82 -8.77 0.27 -5.27
CA ILE A 82 -9.61 1.14 -6.10
C ILE A 82 -10.79 1.72 -5.30
N LEU A 83 -11.54 0.86 -4.60
CA LEU A 83 -12.68 1.31 -3.80
C LEU A 83 -12.25 2.18 -2.62
N ALA A 84 -11.12 1.84 -1.98
CA ALA A 84 -10.52 2.68 -0.93
C ALA A 84 -10.16 4.08 -1.44
N GLY A 85 -9.51 4.14 -2.61
CA GLY A 85 -9.22 5.39 -3.34
C GLY A 85 -10.44 6.27 -3.50
N GLU A 86 -11.50 5.69 -4.08
CA GLU A 86 -12.74 6.42 -4.35
C GLU A 86 -13.42 6.92 -3.07
N LYS A 87 -13.52 6.07 -2.03
CA LYS A 87 -14.18 6.44 -0.77
C LYS A 87 -13.42 7.51 0.02
N VAL A 88 -12.09 7.43 0.05
CA VAL A 88 -11.24 8.47 0.68
C VAL A 88 -11.32 9.77 -0.11
N PHE A 89 -11.28 9.71 -1.45
CA PHE A 89 -11.37 10.89 -2.31
C PHE A 89 -12.69 11.64 -2.12
N LEU A 90 -13.81 10.90 -2.07
CA LEU A 90 -15.16 11.43 -1.88
C LEU A 90 -15.46 11.88 -0.44
N GLY A 91 -14.56 11.61 0.51
CA GLY A 91 -14.74 11.96 1.93
C GLY A 91 -15.77 11.08 2.66
N GLU A 92 -16.08 9.90 2.13
CA GLU A 92 -16.95 8.92 2.81
C GLU A 92 -16.25 8.30 4.03
N ILE A 93 -14.94 8.14 3.93
CA ILE A 93 -14.02 7.71 4.98
C ILE A 93 -12.79 8.63 4.99
N ASP A 94 -12.14 8.76 6.14
CA ASP A 94 -10.97 9.64 6.30
C ASP A 94 -9.69 9.00 5.74
N ASN A 95 -9.49 7.72 6.03
CA ASN A 95 -8.34 6.93 5.62
C ASN A 95 -8.72 5.45 5.50
N ALA A 96 -7.81 4.66 4.94
CA ALA A 96 -8.06 3.24 4.69
C ALA A 96 -6.87 2.34 4.98
N PHE A 97 -7.18 1.09 5.33
CA PHE A 97 -6.25 -0.04 5.32
C PHE A 97 -6.79 -1.13 4.39
N VAL A 98 -6.02 -1.53 3.38
CA VAL A 98 -6.43 -2.49 2.37
C VAL A 98 -5.65 -3.79 2.57
N PHE A 99 -6.37 -4.86 2.92
CA PHE A 99 -5.80 -6.19 2.87
C PHE A 99 -5.71 -6.66 1.42
N THR A 100 -4.57 -7.25 1.08
CA THR A 100 -4.31 -7.78 -0.25
C THR A 100 -3.91 -9.26 -0.15
N GLY A 101 -4.43 -10.07 -1.07
CA GLY A 101 -4.07 -11.49 -1.21
C GLY A 101 -2.92 -11.71 -2.19
N THR A 102 -2.61 -10.70 -2.98
CA THR A 102 -1.44 -10.55 -3.86
C THR A 102 -0.89 -9.14 -3.69
N ALA A 103 0.41 -8.92 -3.84
CA ALA A 103 0.95 -7.56 -3.82
C ALA A 103 0.70 -6.85 -5.17
N GLY A 104 1.16 -5.60 -5.30
CA GLY A 104 0.98 -4.79 -6.51
C GLY A 104 2.23 -4.13 -7.07
N HIS A 105 3.21 -3.78 -6.23
CA HIS A 105 4.24 -2.82 -6.62
C HIS A 105 5.26 -3.29 -7.67
N HIS A 106 5.39 -4.61 -7.91
CA HIS A 106 6.20 -5.23 -8.95
C HIS A 106 5.46 -5.47 -10.28
N ALA A 107 4.14 -5.25 -10.32
CA ALA A 107 3.39 -5.39 -11.57
C ALA A 107 3.59 -4.13 -12.42
N GLY A 108 4.23 -4.29 -13.58
CA GLY A 108 4.47 -3.25 -14.57
C GLY A 108 3.36 -3.17 -15.62
N ILE A 109 3.64 -2.53 -16.75
CA ILE A 109 2.67 -2.43 -17.86
C ILE A 109 2.51 -3.79 -18.57
N ASP A 110 3.62 -4.47 -18.85
CA ASP A 110 3.67 -5.68 -19.70
C ASP A 110 4.13 -6.95 -18.97
N ASP A 111 4.61 -6.83 -17.74
CA ASP A 111 5.10 -7.92 -16.93
C ASP A 111 4.58 -7.88 -15.47
N PHE A 112 4.62 -9.04 -14.84
CA PHE A 112 4.27 -9.18 -13.43
C PHE A 112 5.15 -10.27 -12.81
N TRP A 113 5.65 -10.01 -11.61
CA TRP A 113 6.47 -10.95 -10.85
C TRP A 113 6.41 -10.60 -9.37
N GLY A 114 7.21 -11.26 -8.54
CA GLY A 114 7.29 -10.91 -7.12
C GLY A 114 5.92 -10.93 -6.45
N PHE A 115 5.13 -11.98 -6.73
CA PHE A 115 3.79 -12.20 -6.16
C PHE A 115 2.81 -11.02 -6.36
N CYS A 116 3.16 -10.08 -7.25
CA CYS A 116 2.34 -9.00 -7.76
C CYS A 116 1.76 -9.40 -9.11
N TYR A 117 0.48 -9.14 -9.32
CA TYR A 117 -0.23 -9.55 -10.53
C TYR A 117 -0.87 -8.36 -11.25
N PHE A 118 -1.49 -7.46 -10.49
CA PHE A 118 -1.95 -6.16 -10.98
C PHE A 118 -1.43 -5.08 -10.04
N ASN A 119 -1.10 -3.92 -10.58
CA ASN A 119 -0.63 -2.78 -9.79
C ASN A 119 -1.85 -2.07 -9.20
N ASP A 120 -2.18 -2.44 -7.98
CA ASP A 120 -3.40 -2.03 -7.28
C ASP A 120 -3.48 -0.49 -7.06
N VAL A 121 -2.38 0.14 -6.66
CA VAL A 121 -2.28 1.60 -6.52
C VAL A 121 -2.39 2.29 -7.87
N ALA A 122 -1.70 1.80 -8.90
CA ALA A 122 -1.78 2.42 -10.23
C ALA A 122 -3.20 2.38 -10.81
N LEU A 123 -3.90 1.26 -10.65
CA LEU A 123 -5.29 1.14 -11.06
C LEU A 123 -6.22 2.07 -10.26
N SER A 124 -5.97 2.26 -8.97
CA SER A 124 -6.72 3.21 -8.13
C SER A 124 -6.52 4.66 -8.59
N ILE A 125 -5.27 5.04 -8.87
CA ILE A 125 -4.91 6.36 -9.43
C ILE A 125 -5.62 6.58 -10.79
N SER A 126 -5.56 5.59 -11.68
CA SER A 126 -6.23 5.66 -12.98
C SER A 126 -7.75 5.83 -12.83
N ASN A 127 -8.39 5.03 -11.97
CA ASN A 127 -9.83 5.13 -11.70
C ASN A 127 -10.23 6.53 -11.21
N LEU A 128 -9.48 7.09 -10.25
CA LEU A 128 -9.74 8.43 -9.72
C LEU A 128 -9.60 9.51 -10.80
N ARG A 129 -8.57 9.41 -11.64
CA ARG A 129 -8.34 10.37 -12.73
C ARG A 129 -9.42 10.31 -13.80
N LEU A 130 -9.83 9.11 -14.18
CA LEU A 130 -10.89 8.89 -15.18
C LEU A 130 -12.26 9.37 -14.68
N LYS A 131 -12.57 9.15 -13.41
CA LYS A 131 -13.88 9.53 -12.83
C LYS A 131 -13.97 11.01 -12.46
N PHE A 132 -12.88 11.63 -12.04
CA PHE A 132 -12.93 12.95 -11.40
C PHE A 132 -12.09 14.01 -12.11
N ASN A 133 -10.77 13.84 -12.13
CA ASN A 133 -9.87 14.82 -12.74
C ASN A 133 -8.52 14.20 -13.12
N PRO A 134 -8.06 14.29 -14.39
CA PRO A 134 -6.79 13.72 -14.82
C PRO A 134 -5.55 14.35 -14.15
N ASN A 135 -5.67 15.55 -13.60
CA ASN A 135 -4.57 16.29 -12.98
C ASN A 135 -4.47 16.09 -11.46
N LEU A 136 -5.19 15.11 -10.89
CA LEU A 136 -5.03 14.75 -9.48
C LEU A 136 -3.60 14.29 -9.21
N LYS A 137 -3.04 14.79 -8.12
CA LYS A 137 -1.70 14.48 -7.64
C LYS A 137 -1.72 13.37 -6.60
N PHE A 138 -0.81 12.41 -6.74
CA PHE A 138 -0.72 11.26 -5.82
C PHE A 138 0.71 11.11 -5.33
N SER A 139 0.90 10.86 -4.04
CA SER A 139 2.20 10.46 -3.51
C SER A 139 2.14 9.01 -3.06
N ILE A 140 3.13 8.23 -3.48
CA ILE A 140 3.31 6.83 -3.15
C ILE A 140 4.54 6.75 -2.25
N LEU A 141 4.30 6.40 -0.98
CA LEU A 141 5.33 5.96 -0.05
C LEU A 141 5.48 4.45 -0.20
N ASP A 142 6.65 3.96 -0.57
CA ASP A 142 6.91 2.53 -0.64
C ASP A 142 7.99 2.13 0.37
N THR A 143 7.57 1.38 1.40
CA THR A 143 8.46 0.91 2.49
C THR A 143 8.60 -0.60 2.50
N ASP A 144 8.18 -1.26 1.42
CA ASP A 144 8.54 -2.65 1.17
C ASP A 144 10.06 -2.79 1.02
N SER A 145 10.62 -3.91 1.46
CA SER A 145 12.07 -4.13 1.40
C SER A 145 12.62 -4.18 -0.04
N HIS A 146 11.74 -4.53 -0.99
CA HIS A 146 12.06 -4.72 -2.40
C HIS A 146 11.71 -3.48 -3.21
N HIS A 147 12.48 -3.23 -4.27
CA HIS A 147 12.22 -2.11 -5.16
C HIS A 147 10.89 -2.30 -5.91
N GLY A 148 9.99 -1.34 -5.81
CA GLY A 148 8.71 -1.30 -6.54
C GLY A 148 8.89 -0.94 -8.02
N ASP A 149 9.57 -1.81 -8.76
CA ASP A 149 9.94 -1.65 -10.18
C ASP A 149 8.73 -1.48 -11.11
N GLY A 150 7.65 -2.23 -10.90
CA GLY A 150 6.42 -2.08 -11.67
C GLY A 150 5.79 -0.69 -11.50
N THR A 151 5.75 -0.19 -10.26
CA THR A 151 5.28 1.17 -9.95
C THR A 151 6.19 2.23 -10.55
N ARG A 152 7.51 1.99 -10.51
CA ARG A 152 8.52 2.86 -11.15
C ARG A 152 8.31 2.92 -12.66
N ASP A 153 8.11 1.79 -13.34
CA ASP A 153 7.91 1.74 -14.79
C ASP A 153 6.63 2.49 -15.20
N ILE A 154 5.50 2.20 -14.54
CA ILE A 154 4.20 2.81 -14.86
C ILE A 154 4.25 4.34 -14.77
N PHE A 155 4.85 4.88 -13.71
CA PHE A 155 4.80 6.32 -13.43
C PHE A 155 6.03 7.10 -13.87
N LYS A 156 7.02 6.48 -14.52
CA LYS A 156 8.34 7.08 -14.82
C LYS A 156 8.32 8.50 -15.41
N THR A 157 7.29 8.87 -16.18
CA THR A 157 7.14 10.20 -16.81
C THR A 157 5.93 10.99 -16.29
N ASP A 158 5.23 10.50 -15.27
CA ASP A 158 4.04 11.13 -14.73
C ASP A 158 4.41 12.20 -13.68
N SER A 159 4.26 13.47 -14.05
CA SER A 159 4.56 14.62 -13.20
C SER A 159 3.53 14.86 -12.09
N TYR A 160 2.41 14.15 -12.11
CA TYR A 160 1.35 14.19 -11.10
C TYR A 160 1.45 13.01 -10.12
N VAL A 161 2.49 12.17 -10.21
CA VAL A 161 2.76 11.13 -9.22
C VAL A 161 4.15 11.30 -8.63
N GLN A 162 4.25 11.37 -7.30
CA GLN A 162 5.50 11.20 -6.56
C GLN A 162 5.60 9.75 -6.10
N HIS A 163 6.75 9.10 -6.27
CA HIS A 163 7.02 7.76 -5.78
C HIS A 163 8.38 7.73 -5.09
N VAL A 164 8.36 7.57 -3.76
CA VAL A 164 9.56 7.48 -2.92
C VAL A 164 9.63 6.07 -2.33
N CYS A 165 10.63 5.30 -2.74
CA CYS A 165 10.80 3.89 -2.42
C CYS A 165 12.03 3.66 -1.55
N PHE A 166 11.87 2.96 -0.43
CA PHE A 166 12.94 2.63 0.52
C PHE A 166 13.40 1.19 0.30
N CYS A 167 14.36 0.99 -0.60
CA CYS A 167 14.75 -0.33 -1.10
C CYS A 167 16.27 -0.52 -1.10
N ASN A 168 16.84 -1.21 -2.10
CA ASN A 168 18.28 -1.42 -2.25
C ASN A 168 18.93 -0.54 -3.35
N LEU A 169 18.17 0.39 -3.94
CA LEU A 169 18.64 1.32 -4.97
C LEU A 169 18.80 2.72 -4.39
N ASP A 170 19.62 3.54 -5.04
CA ASP A 170 19.88 4.95 -4.71
C ASP A 170 19.84 5.80 -5.98
N GLU A 171 18.63 5.96 -6.53
CA GLU A 171 18.39 6.60 -7.82
C GLU A 171 17.35 7.72 -7.67
N THR A 172 17.48 8.77 -8.48
CA THR A 172 16.51 9.86 -8.52
C THR A 172 16.29 10.28 -9.96
N SER A 173 15.03 10.34 -10.39
CA SER A 173 14.65 10.86 -11.70
C SER A 173 15.00 12.34 -11.83
N THR A 174 15.12 12.80 -13.07
CA THR A 174 15.42 14.20 -13.40
C THR A 174 14.39 15.20 -12.84
N ASP A 175 13.13 14.79 -12.70
CA ASP A 175 12.06 15.62 -12.11
C ASP A 175 12.00 15.54 -10.58
N GLU A 176 12.88 14.77 -9.94
CA GLU A 176 12.95 14.52 -8.49
C GLU A 176 11.67 13.91 -7.88
N LEU A 177 10.74 13.42 -8.70
CA LEU A 177 9.50 12.82 -8.23
C LEU A 177 9.60 11.31 -8.03
N LYS A 178 10.59 10.66 -8.67
CA LYS A 178 10.81 9.22 -8.63
C LYS A 178 12.13 8.99 -7.92
N VAL A 179 12.07 8.70 -6.63
CA VAL A 179 13.23 8.63 -5.74
C VAL A 179 13.32 7.26 -5.11
N ASP A 180 14.48 6.63 -5.21
CA ASP A 180 14.87 5.41 -4.53
C ASP A 180 15.89 5.77 -3.45
N ILE A 181 15.63 5.33 -2.23
CA ILE A 181 16.49 5.55 -1.07
C ILE A 181 17.07 4.20 -0.66
N SER A 182 18.39 4.09 -0.68
CA SER A 182 19.07 2.84 -0.33
C SER A 182 19.03 2.62 1.17
N VAL A 183 18.32 1.57 1.57
CA VAL A 183 18.26 1.08 2.95
C VAL A 183 19.38 0.05 3.14
N PRO A 184 20.22 0.18 4.19
CA PRO A 184 21.21 -0.83 4.54
C PRO A 184 20.61 -2.22 4.76
N SER A 185 21.43 -3.27 4.68
CA SER A 185 20.97 -4.65 4.96
C SER A 185 20.47 -4.84 6.40
N SER A 186 20.96 -4.02 7.33
CA SER A 186 20.44 -3.91 8.69
C SER A 186 20.49 -2.46 9.15
N ILE A 187 19.42 -2.02 9.81
CA ILE A 187 19.26 -0.65 10.30
C ILE A 187 18.45 -0.67 11.61
N SER A 188 18.72 0.27 12.51
CA SER A 188 17.94 0.41 13.75
C SER A 188 16.54 0.95 13.45
N ASP A 189 15.58 0.72 14.35
CA ASP A 189 14.24 1.27 14.24
C ASP A 189 14.27 2.81 14.16
N GLU A 190 15.08 3.44 15.02
CA GLU A 190 15.21 4.90 15.08
C GLU A 190 15.83 5.47 13.79
N ASP A 191 16.86 4.83 13.26
CA ASP A 191 17.53 5.31 12.03
C ASP A 191 16.65 5.08 10.80
N TYR A 192 15.88 3.99 10.72
CA TYR A 192 14.95 3.76 9.61
C TYR A 192 13.81 4.76 9.62
N VAL A 193 13.21 5.01 10.78
CA VAL A 193 12.18 6.04 10.93
C VAL A 193 12.74 7.40 10.50
N LYS A 194 13.93 7.78 11.00
CA LYS A 194 14.59 9.03 10.62
C LYS A 194 14.87 9.11 9.11
N LEU A 195 15.35 8.03 8.51
CA LEU A 195 15.61 7.93 7.07
C LEU A 195 14.34 8.23 6.27
N VAL A 196 13.19 7.67 6.68
CA VAL A 196 11.91 7.95 6.03
C VAL A 196 11.48 9.40 6.26
N GLU A 197 11.60 9.93 7.47
CA GLU A 197 11.22 11.32 7.75
C GLU A 197 12.02 12.32 6.92
N GLU A 198 13.34 12.18 6.89
CA GLU A 198 14.24 13.10 6.19
C GLU A 198 14.06 13.04 4.68
N ASN A 199 13.74 11.86 4.13
CA ASN A 199 13.62 11.69 2.68
C ASN A 199 12.20 11.82 2.15
N TYR A 200 11.17 11.45 2.90
CA TYR A 200 9.80 11.49 2.40
C TYR A 200 9.07 12.78 2.78
N PHE A 201 9.22 13.27 4.02
CA PHE A 201 8.30 14.30 4.53
C PHE A 201 8.50 15.68 3.86
N PRO A 202 9.73 16.17 3.64
CA PRO A 202 9.94 17.40 2.87
C PRO A 202 9.42 17.29 1.44
N ARG A 203 9.63 16.13 0.80
CA ARG A 203 9.16 15.85 -0.57
C ARG A 203 7.63 15.86 -0.66
N LEU A 204 6.96 15.24 0.31
CA LEU A 204 5.51 15.22 0.42
C LEU A 204 4.93 16.64 0.61
N ARG A 205 5.52 17.43 1.53
CA ARG A 205 5.10 18.83 1.78
C ARG A 205 5.28 19.73 0.57
N ASN A 206 6.35 19.53 -0.19
CA ASN A 206 6.57 20.29 -1.43
C ASN A 206 5.60 19.87 -2.53
N PHE A 207 5.37 18.56 -2.68
CA PHE A 207 4.55 18.00 -3.74
C PHE A 207 3.05 18.26 -3.55
N LYS A 208 2.56 18.29 -2.30
CA LYS A 208 1.15 18.56 -1.93
C LYS A 208 0.16 17.70 -2.73
N PRO A 209 0.19 16.36 -2.57
CA PRO A 209 -0.73 15.47 -3.27
C PRO A 209 -2.16 15.63 -2.77
N ASP A 210 -3.12 15.18 -3.58
CA ASP A 210 -4.53 15.08 -3.20
C ASP A 210 -4.80 13.85 -2.32
N ILE A 211 -4.03 12.76 -2.52
CA ILE A 211 -4.10 11.50 -1.75
C ILE A 211 -2.69 10.90 -1.63
N VAL A 212 -2.43 10.25 -0.49
CA VAL A 212 -1.23 9.42 -0.29
C VAL A 212 -1.61 7.94 -0.29
N PHE A 213 -0.92 7.17 -1.14
CA PHE A 213 -0.88 5.72 -1.05
C PHE A 213 0.40 5.30 -0.34
N TRP A 214 0.29 4.31 0.54
CA TRP A 214 1.44 3.70 1.21
C TRP A 214 1.48 2.22 0.86
N HIS A 215 2.43 1.81 0.00
CA HIS A 215 2.81 0.41 -0.12
C HIS A 215 3.48 -0.02 1.19
N PHE A 216 2.66 -0.57 2.06
CA PHE A 216 3.07 -1.00 3.38
C PHE A 216 3.52 -2.46 3.30
N GLY A 217 4.77 -2.65 2.89
CA GLY A 217 5.48 -3.91 3.09
C GLY A 217 6.06 -3.97 4.50
N TYR A 218 5.74 -5.02 5.24
CA TYR A 218 6.36 -5.27 6.55
C TYR A 218 7.40 -6.39 6.51
N ASP A 219 7.80 -6.83 5.32
CA ASP A 219 8.87 -7.80 5.13
C ASP A 219 10.25 -7.31 5.60
N THR A 220 10.41 -6.01 5.83
CA THR A 220 11.57 -5.43 6.52
C THR A 220 11.66 -5.84 8.01
N TYR A 221 10.60 -6.44 8.58
CA TYR A 221 10.57 -6.97 9.95
C TYR A 221 11.62 -8.06 10.17
N LYS A 222 12.26 -8.06 11.34
CA LYS A 222 13.40 -8.91 11.70
C LYS A 222 13.19 -10.42 11.48
N GLU A 223 11.96 -10.91 11.51
CA GLU A 223 11.58 -12.32 11.33
C GLU A 223 10.77 -12.55 10.04
N ASP A 224 11.05 -11.78 8.98
CA ASP A 224 10.42 -11.92 7.66
C ASP A 224 11.46 -12.02 6.54
N TYR A 225 11.03 -12.32 5.30
CA TYR A 225 11.92 -12.69 4.20
C TYR A 225 12.74 -11.51 3.63
N GLY A 226 12.27 -10.27 3.79
CA GLY A 226 12.96 -9.06 3.37
C GLY A 226 13.68 -8.35 4.53
N SER A 227 13.96 -9.06 5.62
CA SER A 227 14.35 -8.47 6.91
C SER A 227 15.48 -7.44 6.78
N ARG A 228 15.26 -6.27 7.39
CA ARG A 228 16.27 -5.23 7.63
C ARG A 228 16.60 -5.10 9.12
N GLY A 229 16.15 -6.06 9.93
CA GLY A 229 16.32 -6.05 11.39
C GLY A 229 15.29 -5.22 12.16
N LEU A 230 14.27 -4.67 11.49
CA LEU A 230 13.29 -3.79 12.13
C LEU A 230 12.39 -4.55 13.09
N THR A 231 12.03 -3.92 14.21
CA THR A 231 11.08 -4.47 15.18
C THR A 231 9.68 -3.90 14.98
N GLU A 232 8.72 -4.45 15.69
CA GLU A 232 7.34 -3.96 15.70
C GLU A 232 7.24 -2.48 16.10
N LYS A 233 8.16 -1.98 16.92
CA LYS A 233 8.22 -0.56 17.32
C LYS A 233 8.40 0.36 16.11
N CYS A 234 9.29 0.01 15.18
CA CYS A 234 9.51 0.79 13.96
C CYS A 234 8.21 1.05 13.20
N PHE A 235 7.40 0.01 12.95
CA PHE A 235 6.16 0.14 12.18
C PHE A 235 5.09 0.98 12.89
N LEU A 236 5.00 0.87 14.22
CA LEU A 236 4.09 1.71 15.02
C LEU A 236 4.52 3.18 14.98
N ASP A 237 5.82 3.46 15.16
CA ASP A 237 6.36 4.82 15.17
C ASP A 237 6.26 5.46 13.79
N LEU A 238 6.60 4.72 12.74
CA LEU A 238 6.47 5.17 11.36
C LEU A 238 5.01 5.47 11.02
N THR A 239 4.06 4.63 11.44
CA THR A 239 2.63 4.86 11.18
C THR A 239 2.12 6.14 11.84
N ARG A 240 2.55 6.45 13.07
CA ARG A 240 2.20 7.73 13.71
C ARG A 240 2.77 8.91 12.94
N LYS A 241 4.04 8.84 12.53
CA LYS A 241 4.73 9.93 11.83
C LYS A 241 4.17 10.16 10.43
N VAL A 242 3.95 9.09 9.67
CA VAL A 242 3.31 9.14 8.34
C VAL A 242 1.88 9.68 8.45
N LYS A 243 1.07 9.19 9.38
CA LYS A 243 -0.28 9.73 9.62
C LYS A 243 -0.23 11.24 9.87
N ASN A 244 0.66 11.71 10.75
CA ASN A 244 0.75 13.12 11.12
C ASN A 244 1.14 14.02 9.93
N VAL A 245 2.13 13.64 9.12
CA VAL A 245 2.50 14.44 7.95
C VAL A 245 1.42 14.41 6.86
N VAL A 246 0.69 13.30 6.72
CA VAL A 246 -0.43 13.20 5.77
C VAL A 246 -1.65 13.99 6.25
N ASP A 247 -1.89 14.06 7.55
CA ASP A 247 -2.87 14.97 8.18
C ASP A 247 -2.53 16.43 7.86
N GLU A 248 -1.26 16.81 7.99
CA GLU A 248 -0.75 18.15 7.67
C GLU A 248 -0.91 18.52 6.19
N VAL A 249 -0.59 17.58 5.28
CA VAL A 249 -0.43 17.89 3.85
C VAL A 249 -1.72 17.71 3.03
N CYS A 250 -2.51 16.67 3.29
CA CYS A 250 -3.72 16.38 2.53
C CYS A 250 -4.91 15.91 3.39
N ASN A 251 -5.02 16.50 4.59
CA ASN A 251 -6.14 16.32 5.53
C ASN A 251 -6.37 14.86 5.96
N GLY A 252 -5.32 14.03 5.94
CA GLY A 252 -5.37 12.66 6.43
C GLY A 252 -5.79 11.63 5.38
N LYS A 253 -5.89 12.01 4.10
CA LYS A 253 -6.23 11.13 2.97
C LYS A 253 -5.11 10.13 2.68
N LEU A 254 -5.02 9.12 3.55
CA LEU A 254 -4.03 8.05 3.54
C LEU A 254 -4.69 6.71 3.21
N ILE A 255 -4.13 5.98 2.26
CA ILE A 255 -4.54 4.61 1.92
C ILE A 255 -3.33 3.71 2.14
N VAL A 256 -3.36 2.93 3.21
CA VAL A 256 -2.34 1.93 3.51
C VAL A 256 -2.69 0.65 2.77
N VAL A 257 -1.86 0.26 1.80
CA VAL A 257 -2.06 -0.93 0.97
C VAL A 257 -1.03 -1.96 1.39
N LEU A 258 -1.50 -3.11 1.87
CA LEU A 258 -0.61 -4.17 2.33
C LEU A 258 0.22 -4.71 1.15
N CYS A 259 1.55 -4.63 1.22
CA CYS A 259 2.46 -5.04 0.13
C CYS A 259 3.18 -6.36 0.49
N GLY A 260 4.47 -6.37 0.77
CA GLY A 260 5.23 -7.51 1.28
C GLY A 260 5.02 -7.80 2.76
N GLY A 261 5.63 -8.89 3.23
CA GLY A 261 5.53 -9.41 4.60
C GLY A 261 4.68 -10.69 4.68
N SER A 262 5.21 -11.74 5.32
CA SER A 262 4.57 -13.05 5.47
C SER A 262 4.30 -13.44 6.92
N ASN A 263 4.93 -12.74 7.88
CA ASN A 263 4.89 -13.10 9.28
C ASN A 263 3.47 -12.93 9.85
N ARG A 264 2.83 -14.05 10.16
CA ARG A 264 1.44 -14.12 10.65
C ARG A 264 1.29 -13.53 12.05
N ARG A 265 2.32 -13.69 12.90
CA ARG A 265 2.31 -13.16 14.26
C ARG A 265 2.39 -11.64 14.23
N PHE A 266 3.22 -11.09 13.35
CA PHE A 266 3.25 -9.65 13.09
C PHE A 266 1.87 -9.17 12.62
N ALA A 267 1.31 -9.80 11.57
CA ALA A 267 0.02 -9.40 11.03
C ALA A 267 -1.10 -9.43 12.09
N LYS A 268 -1.15 -10.49 12.90
CA LYS A 268 -2.14 -10.63 13.98
C LYS A 268 -1.99 -9.58 15.07
N ASN A 269 -0.77 -9.27 15.50
CA ASN A 269 -0.55 -8.45 16.69
C ASN A 269 -0.32 -6.96 16.40
N ILE A 270 0.15 -6.62 15.20
CA ILE A 270 0.61 -5.27 14.85
C ILE A 270 -0.37 -4.56 13.92
N ILE A 271 -0.90 -5.20 12.86
CA ILE A 271 -1.88 -4.56 11.97
C ILE A 271 -3.06 -3.95 12.74
N PRO A 272 -3.67 -4.61 13.74
CA PRO A 272 -4.71 -3.99 14.57
C PRO A 272 -4.28 -2.71 15.27
N LYS A 273 -3.03 -2.66 15.75
CA LYS A 273 -2.46 -1.46 16.40
C LYS A 273 -2.22 -0.34 15.39
N LEU A 274 -1.78 -0.66 14.17
CA LEU A 274 -1.67 0.32 13.08
C LEU A 274 -3.03 0.93 12.75
N ILE A 275 -4.05 0.08 12.57
CA ILE A 275 -5.44 0.51 12.31
C ILE A 275 -5.97 1.36 13.45
N ARG A 276 -5.68 1.02 14.72
CA ARG A 276 -6.06 1.83 15.89
C ARG A 276 -5.41 3.22 15.86
N ILE A 277 -4.13 3.33 15.49
CA ILE A 277 -3.42 4.60 15.32
C ILE A 277 -4.08 5.45 14.22
N LEU A 278 -4.35 4.84 13.06
CA LEU A 278 -4.98 5.52 11.92
C LEU A 278 -6.41 5.99 12.22
N ALA A 279 -7.15 5.21 13.02
CA ALA A 279 -8.51 5.52 13.45
C ALA A 279 -8.60 6.51 14.63
N GLU A 280 -7.48 6.80 15.31
CA GLU A 280 -7.45 7.56 16.57
C GLU A 280 -8.44 6.99 17.62
N ILE A 281 -8.49 5.66 17.73
CA ILE A 281 -9.31 4.98 18.73
C ILE A 281 -8.51 4.93 20.03
N GLU A 282 -8.97 5.68 21.04
CA GLU A 282 -8.47 5.59 22.40
C GLU A 282 -8.81 4.22 23.01
N GLY A 283 -7.86 3.66 23.75
CA GLY A 283 -7.98 2.38 24.44
C GLY A 283 -6.64 1.89 24.93
#